data_AF-A0A944Y3P4-F1
#
_entry.id   AF-A0A944Y3P4-F1
#
_cell.length_a   1.000
_cell.length_b   1.000
_cell.length_c   1.000
_cell.angle_alpha   90.00
_cell.angle_beta   90.00
_cell.angle_gamma   90.00
#
_symmetry.space_group_name_H-M   'P 1'
#
loop_
_entity.id
_entity.type
_entity.pdbx_description
1 polymer ?
#
loop_
_entity_poly.entity_id
_entity_poly.type
_entity_poly.pdbx_seq_one_letter_code
_entity_poly.pdbx_strand_id
1 'polypeptide(L)'
;MSKIKLLLLPLLLIVMFPILLFLGTNSYETIYFSKIWRHRGGEVENNIKSIRKSIEEGYRGIEVDVRHSSKKLLLSHDPIAKEKKYDSLEDLLISVAPEKINVWIDLKSISLVDYINVASKLGSLLKKTKMDKKAFVESKGVLLNCVLRFYDVPTVLWYEKKSTDMKNFVYESIIGVLIPLVKIQGISFDKVFSKSKFVKNSKLKKHWFTFKTDAELEEGCLSKNDVLLTSVSYNKLMMIKNCR
;
A
#
# COMPACT_ATOMS: atom_id res chain seq x y z
N MET A 1 27.04 5.55 -33.18
CA MET A 1 25.77 6.31 -33.06
C MET A 1 26.06 7.78 -33.34
N SER A 2 25.31 8.46 -34.20
CA SER A 2 25.52 9.90 -34.44
C SER A 2 25.20 10.71 -33.18
N LYS A 3 25.98 11.74 -32.87
CA LYS A 3 25.79 12.62 -31.70
C LYS A 3 24.35 13.19 -31.62
N ILE A 4 23.70 13.35 -32.78
CA ILE A 4 22.31 13.78 -32.92
C ILE A 4 21.33 12.76 -32.30
N LYS A 5 21.52 11.45 -32.51
CA LYS A 5 20.64 10.42 -31.91
C LYS A 5 20.73 10.39 -30.38
N LEU A 6 21.88 10.75 -29.82
CA LEU A 6 22.08 10.82 -28.36
C LEU A 6 21.38 12.04 -27.72
N LEU A 7 21.23 13.14 -28.46
CA LEU A 7 20.51 14.35 -28.02
C LEU A 7 18.98 14.22 -28.16
N LEU A 8 18.51 13.45 -29.14
CA LEU A 8 17.07 13.25 -29.38
C LEU A 8 16.40 12.38 -28.30
N LEU A 9 17.14 11.44 -27.69
CA LEU A 9 16.58 10.57 -26.65
C LEU A 9 16.15 11.31 -25.37
N PRO A 10 16.98 12.16 -24.74
CA PRO A 10 16.54 12.94 -23.57
C PRO A 10 15.43 13.93 -23.95
N LEU A 11 15.46 14.52 -25.15
CA LEU A 11 14.39 15.40 -25.62
C LEU A 11 13.06 14.65 -25.78
N LEU A 12 13.09 13.44 -26.34
CA LEU A 12 11.93 12.57 -26.43
C LEU A 12 11.38 12.22 -25.05
N LEU A 13 12.25 11.89 -24.10
CA LEU A 13 11.85 11.62 -22.71
C LEU A 13 11.22 12.87 -22.05
N ILE A 14 11.78 14.06 -22.30
CA ILE A 14 11.25 15.34 -21.79
C ILE A 14 9.88 15.65 -22.40
N VAL A 15 9.65 15.38 -23.69
CA VAL A 15 8.38 15.68 -24.38
C VAL A 15 7.29 14.64 -24.08
N MET A 16 7.66 13.36 -23.97
CA MET A 16 6.70 12.31 -23.65
C MET A 16 6.19 12.41 -22.21
N PHE A 17 7.01 12.93 -21.29
CA PHE A 17 6.67 13.01 -19.88
C PHE A 17 5.41 13.87 -19.58
N PRO A 18 5.26 15.10 -20.13
CA PRO A 18 4.01 15.88 -20.03
C PRO A 18 2.79 15.22 -20.67
N ILE A 19 2.97 14.52 -21.79
CA ILE A 19 1.85 13.84 -22.48
C ILE A 19 1.33 12.68 -21.63
N LEU A 20 2.25 11.88 -21.10
CA LEU A 20 1.92 10.83 -20.15
C LEU A 20 1.21 11.43 -18.93
N LEU A 21 1.70 12.55 -18.40
CA LEU A 21 1.10 13.24 -17.26
C LEU A 21 -0.36 13.64 -17.52
N PHE A 22 -0.64 14.17 -18.71
CA PHE A 22 -1.97 14.63 -19.11
C PHE A 22 -2.93 13.45 -19.33
N LEU A 23 -2.46 12.35 -19.92
CA LEU A 23 -3.27 11.14 -20.13
C LEU A 23 -3.53 10.36 -18.83
N GLY A 24 -2.71 10.58 -17.80
CA GLY A 24 -2.86 9.96 -16.49
C GLY A 24 -4.09 10.44 -15.72
N THR A 25 -4.62 11.65 -15.95
CA THR A 25 -5.59 12.30 -15.04
C THR A 25 -7.03 11.79 -15.09
N ASN A 26 -7.28 10.58 -15.61
CA ASN A 26 -8.62 10.00 -15.59
C ASN A 26 -9.10 9.81 -14.14
N SER A 27 -10.33 10.22 -13.90
CA SER A 27 -10.99 10.22 -12.58
C SER A 27 -10.85 8.88 -11.87
N TYR A 28 -10.03 8.85 -10.83
CA TYR A 28 -9.82 7.65 -10.03
C TYR A 28 -10.99 7.46 -9.06
N GLU A 29 -11.57 6.26 -9.06
CA GLU A 29 -12.36 5.81 -7.92
C GLU A 29 -11.44 5.81 -6.70
N THR A 30 -11.67 6.79 -5.83
CA THR A 30 -10.96 6.88 -4.57
C THR A 30 -11.55 5.81 -3.66
N ILE A 31 -10.75 4.81 -3.32
CA ILE A 31 -11.16 3.80 -2.35
C ILE A 31 -11.04 4.46 -0.98
N TYR A 32 -12.16 4.95 -0.47
CA TYR A 32 -12.26 5.47 0.89
C TYR A 32 -12.24 4.29 1.86
N PHE A 33 -11.17 4.20 2.64
CA PHE A 33 -11.08 3.24 3.72
C PHE A 33 -11.52 3.92 5.01
N SER A 34 -12.82 3.96 5.26
CA SER A 34 -13.39 4.37 6.54
C SER A 34 -13.50 3.20 7.52
N LYS A 35 -12.57 2.25 7.45
CA LYS A 35 -12.64 0.95 8.13
C LYS A 35 -11.49 0.86 9.14
N ILE A 36 -11.74 0.22 10.27
CA ILE A 36 -10.69 -0.16 11.22
C ILE A 36 -9.93 -1.34 10.62
N TRP A 37 -8.60 -1.24 10.61
CA TRP A 37 -7.73 -2.29 10.11
C TRP A 37 -7.02 -2.97 11.27
N ARG A 38 -6.93 -4.29 11.21
CA ARG A 38 -6.12 -5.05 12.15
C ARG A 38 -4.71 -5.21 11.59
N HIS A 39 -3.73 -4.60 12.26
CA HIS A 39 -2.33 -4.71 11.88
C HIS A 39 -1.82 -6.13 12.11
N ARG A 40 -1.11 -6.68 11.13
CA ARG A 40 -0.62 -8.06 11.08
C ARG A 40 -1.68 -9.12 11.37
N GLY A 41 -2.95 -8.79 11.18
CA GLY A 41 -4.04 -9.74 11.25
C GLY A 41 -4.44 -10.26 12.64
N GLY A 42 -3.87 -9.81 13.77
CA GLY A 42 -4.37 -10.21 15.09
C GLY A 42 -3.34 -10.35 16.21
N GLU A 43 -3.71 -11.12 17.23
CA GLU A 43 -2.87 -11.41 18.42
C GLU A 43 -1.62 -12.22 18.05
N VAL A 44 -1.78 -13.25 17.19
CA VAL A 44 -0.65 -13.93 16.55
C VAL A 44 -0.45 -13.32 15.18
N GLU A 45 0.63 -12.56 15.05
CA GLU A 45 0.97 -11.84 13.83
C GLU A 45 1.04 -12.77 12.61
N ASN A 46 0.48 -12.31 11.48
CA ASN A 46 0.63 -12.95 10.18
C ASN A 46 0.14 -14.42 10.15
N ASN A 47 -0.86 -14.75 10.97
CA ASN A 47 -1.43 -16.08 11.09
C ASN A 47 -2.89 -16.14 10.65
N ILE A 48 -3.26 -17.14 9.84
CA ILE A 48 -4.62 -17.23 9.26
C ILE A 48 -5.70 -17.38 10.34
N LYS A 49 -5.44 -18.12 11.43
CA LYS A 49 -6.44 -18.31 12.50
C LYS A 49 -6.71 -17.00 13.24
N SER A 50 -5.66 -16.23 13.56
CA SER A 50 -5.83 -14.91 14.19
C SER A 50 -6.53 -13.91 13.28
N ILE A 51 -6.28 -13.99 11.97
CA ILE A 51 -6.98 -13.20 10.96
C ILE A 51 -8.48 -13.52 10.94
N ARG A 52 -8.84 -14.81 11.00
CA ARG A 52 -10.23 -15.25 11.06
C ARG A 52 -10.95 -14.73 12.28
N LYS A 53 -10.31 -14.85 13.45
CA LYS A 53 -10.83 -14.27 14.70
C LYS A 53 -11.06 -12.76 14.56
N SER A 54 -10.12 -12.03 13.95
CA SER A 54 -10.30 -10.59 13.68
C SER A 54 -11.48 -10.32 12.73
N ILE A 55 -11.73 -11.15 11.73
CA ILE A 55 -12.92 -11.00 10.86
C ILE A 55 -14.22 -11.19 11.66
N GLU A 56 -14.26 -12.19 12.53
CA GLU A 56 -15.39 -12.50 13.43
C GLU A 56 -15.65 -11.38 14.43
N GLU A 57 -14.59 -10.74 14.94
CA GLU A 57 -14.63 -9.54 15.81
C GLU A 57 -15.14 -8.28 15.07
N GLY A 58 -15.37 -8.36 13.76
CA GLY A 58 -16.01 -7.30 12.98
C GLY A 58 -15.05 -6.40 12.23
N TYR A 59 -13.73 -6.67 12.24
CA TYR A 59 -12.78 -5.93 11.43
C TYR A 59 -13.11 -6.08 9.94
N ARG A 60 -12.87 -4.99 9.19
CA ARG A 60 -13.19 -4.91 7.75
C ARG A 60 -11.97 -4.66 6.88
N GLY A 61 -10.80 -4.57 7.49
CA GLY A 61 -9.50 -4.57 6.85
C GLY A 61 -8.48 -5.33 7.71
N ILE A 62 -7.58 -6.06 7.06
CA ILE A 62 -6.40 -6.65 7.69
C ILE A 62 -5.16 -6.21 6.94
N GLU A 63 -4.11 -5.87 7.65
CA GLU A 63 -2.77 -5.72 7.09
C GLU A 63 -1.97 -6.98 7.43
N VAL A 64 -1.14 -7.44 6.49
CA VAL A 64 -0.24 -8.58 6.65
C VAL A 64 1.09 -8.31 5.98
N ASP A 65 2.16 -8.74 6.64
CA ASP A 65 3.51 -8.71 6.10
C ASP A 65 3.74 -9.95 5.23
N VAL A 66 4.27 -9.76 4.02
CA VAL A 66 4.56 -10.85 3.10
C VAL A 66 6.01 -10.83 2.66
N ARG A 67 6.63 -12.01 2.70
CA ARG A 67 7.99 -12.23 2.21
C ARG A 67 8.02 -13.23 1.08
N HIS A 68 8.93 -12.99 0.13
CA HIS A 68 9.27 -13.96 -0.89
C HIS A 68 10.34 -14.92 -0.34
N SER A 69 10.05 -16.22 -0.37
CA SER A 69 11.00 -17.26 0.02
C SER A 69 10.93 -18.40 -1.00
N SER A 70 12.06 -18.69 -1.63
CA SER A 70 12.19 -19.64 -2.75
C SER A 70 11.23 -19.32 -3.92
N LYS A 71 10.02 -19.89 -3.89
CA LYS A 71 8.96 -19.71 -4.91
C LYS A 71 7.62 -19.39 -4.27
N LYS A 72 7.56 -19.13 -2.96
CA LYS A 72 6.35 -18.91 -2.18
C LYS A 72 6.33 -17.51 -1.60
N LEU A 73 5.10 -17.01 -1.40
CA LEU A 73 4.82 -15.78 -0.68
C LEU A 73 4.30 -16.22 0.69
N LEU A 74 5.08 -15.95 1.73
CA LEU A 74 4.82 -16.40 3.10
C LEU A 74 4.39 -15.21 3.95
N LEU A 75 3.43 -15.43 4.84
CA LEU A 75 3.00 -14.43 5.82
C LEU A 75 4.05 -14.33 6.93
N SER A 76 4.87 -13.27 6.94
CA SER A 76 5.94 -13.14 7.92
C SER A 76 6.54 -11.74 7.97
N HIS A 77 6.65 -11.19 9.18
CA HIS A 77 7.47 -10.02 9.46
C HIS A 77 8.97 -10.37 9.52
N ASP A 78 9.30 -11.58 9.97
CA ASP A 78 10.66 -12.01 10.31
C ASP A 78 11.58 -12.03 9.07
N PRO A 79 12.82 -11.49 9.15
CA PRO A 79 13.73 -11.41 8.01
C PRO A 79 14.10 -12.78 7.40
N ILE A 80 14.02 -13.85 8.19
CA ILE A 80 14.32 -15.21 7.76
C ILE A 80 13.06 -16.07 7.93
N ALA A 81 12.23 -16.09 6.89
CA ALA A 81 11.02 -16.91 6.87
C ALA A 81 11.31 -18.29 6.25
N LYS A 82 11.24 -19.35 7.07
CA LYS A 82 11.34 -20.75 6.61
C LYS A 82 9.96 -21.31 6.28
N GLU A 83 9.82 -21.94 5.12
CA GLU A 83 8.52 -22.39 4.58
C GLU A 83 7.67 -23.25 5.52
N LYS A 84 8.27 -24.09 6.39
CA LYS A 84 7.51 -24.98 7.29
C LYS A 84 6.81 -24.27 8.45
N LYS A 85 7.14 -23.00 8.71
CA LYS A 85 6.69 -22.27 9.92
C LYS A 85 5.56 -21.28 9.64
N TYR A 86 5.43 -20.79 8.40
CA TYR A 86 4.55 -19.67 8.07
C TYR A 86 3.47 -20.09 7.07
N ASP A 87 2.25 -19.59 7.27
CA ASP A 87 1.16 -19.73 6.32
C ASP A 87 1.51 -19.05 4.99
N SER A 88 0.95 -19.51 3.88
CA SER A 88 1.15 -18.87 2.58
C SER A 88 0.12 -17.76 2.35
N LEU A 89 0.51 -16.75 1.57
CA LEU A 89 -0.43 -15.70 1.12
C LEU A 89 -1.57 -16.29 0.28
N GLU A 90 -1.30 -17.33 -0.50
CA GLU A 90 -2.34 -17.99 -1.31
C GLU A 90 -3.42 -18.61 -0.42
N ASP A 91 -3.02 -19.33 0.63
CA ASP A 91 -3.96 -19.93 1.59
C ASP A 91 -4.78 -18.85 2.30
N LEU A 92 -4.15 -17.74 2.69
CA LEU A 92 -4.86 -16.60 3.27
C LEU A 92 -5.92 -16.06 2.31
N LEU A 93 -5.53 -15.71 1.08
CA LEU A 93 -6.44 -15.09 0.11
C LEU A 93 -7.58 -16.02 -0.26
N ILE A 94 -7.34 -17.32 -0.45
CA ILE A 94 -8.39 -18.32 -0.67
C ILE A 94 -9.34 -18.34 0.52
N SER A 95 -8.80 -18.31 1.74
CA SER A 95 -9.62 -18.35 2.94
C SER A 95 -10.51 -17.10 3.04
N VAL A 96 -9.97 -15.88 2.88
CA VAL A 96 -10.72 -14.65 3.13
C VAL A 96 -11.50 -14.13 1.91
N ALA A 97 -11.33 -14.70 0.71
CA ALA A 97 -12.02 -14.24 -0.50
C ALA A 97 -13.56 -14.20 -0.39
N PRO A 98 -14.24 -15.18 0.24
CA PRO A 98 -15.69 -15.12 0.46
C PRO A 98 -16.13 -13.98 1.38
N GLU A 99 -15.22 -13.45 2.19
CA GLU A 99 -15.52 -12.47 3.22
C GLU A 99 -15.63 -11.04 2.65
N LYS A 100 -16.32 -10.17 3.39
CA LYS A 100 -16.41 -8.72 3.08
C LYS A 100 -15.24 -7.93 3.67
N ILE A 101 -14.03 -8.47 3.57
CA ILE A 101 -12.80 -7.87 4.11
C ILE A 101 -11.87 -7.36 3.00
N ASN A 102 -11.16 -6.28 3.30
CA ASN A 102 -10.04 -5.80 2.50
C ASN A 102 -8.72 -6.33 3.08
N VAL A 103 -7.73 -6.56 2.22
CA VAL A 103 -6.39 -7.06 2.62
C VAL A 103 -5.34 -6.07 2.17
N TRP A 104 -4.44 -5.69 3.06
CA TRP A 104 -3.26 -4.90 2.76
C TRP A 104 -2.06 -5.81 2.91
N ILE A 105 -1.32 -5.97 1.82
CA ILE A 105 -0.18 -6.86 1.70
C ILE A 105 1.08 -5.99 1.72
N ASP A 106 1.77 -5.91 2.84
CA ASP A 106 3.06 -5.22 2.94
C ASP A 106 4.19 -6.13 2.47
N LEU A 107 4.76 -5.83 1.29
CA LEU A 107 5.88 -6.60 0.75
C LEU A 107 7.19 -6.24 1.46
N LYS A 108 7.67 -7.16 2.30
CA LYS A 108 8.94 -7.02 2.99
C LYS A 108 10.10 -7.52 2.13
N SER A 109 11.13 -6.68 2.03
CA SER A 109 12.49 -6.96 1.55
C SER A 109 12.56 -8.01 0.43
N ILE A 110 12.17 -7.60 -0.78
CA ILE A 110 12.27 -8.41 -1.98
C ILE A 110 13.44 -7.90 -2.81
N SER A 111 14.29 -8.81 -3.31
CA SER A 111 15.38 -8.43 -4.21
C SER A 111 14.80 -7.84 -5.50
N LEU A 112 15.50 -6.90 -6.13
CA LEU A 112 15.03 -6.30 -7.39
C LEU A 112 14.84 -7.36 -8.48
N VAL A 113 15.69 -8.39 -8.50
CA VAL A 113 15.65 -9.50 -9.46
C VAL A 113 14.38 -10.34 -9.28
N ASP A 114 14.00 -10.63 -8.03
CA ASP A 114 12.80 -11.42 -7.74
C ASP A 114 11.50 -10.63 -7.89
N TYR A 115 11.59 -9.30 -7.84
CA TYR A 115 10.43 -8.43 -7.77
C TYR A 115 9.47 -8.59 -8.96
N ILE A 116 10.01 -8.77 -10.17
CA ILE A 116 9.20 -9.02 -11.39
C ILE A 116 8.42 -10.33 -11.26
N ASN A 117 9.08 -11.39 -10.81
CA ASN A 117 8.44 -12.69 -10.60
C ASN A 117 7.36 -12.62 -9.52
N VAL A 118 7.64 -11.91 -8.43
CA VAL A 118 6.67 -11.66 -7.36
C VAL A 118 5.48 -10.86 -7.86
N ALA A 119 5.70 -9.78 -8.62
CA ALA A 119 4.63 -8.95 -9.17
C ALA A 119 3.71 -9.73 -10.11
N SER A 120 4.28 -10.51 -11.03
CA SER A 120 3.54 -11.41 -11.92
C SER A 120 2.72 -12.45 -11.14
N LYS A 121 3.35 -13.06 -10.12
CA LYS A 121 2.69 -14.04 -9.26
C LYS A 121 1.54 -13.42 -8.47
N LEU A 122 1.73 -12.24 -7.89
CA LEU A 122 0.70 -11.50 -7.17
C LEU A 122 -0.47 -11.15 -8.07
N GLY A 123 -0.23 -10.60 -9.27
CA GLY A 123 -1.29 -10.26 -10.21
C GLY A 123 -2.14 -11.47 -10.59
N SER A 124 -1.48 -12.60 -10.87
CA SER A 124 -2.15 -13.87 -11.17
C SER A 124 -2.94 -14.39 -9.97
N LEU A 125 -2.35 -14.35 -8.77
CA LEU A 125 -2.96 -14.84 -7.53
C LEU A 125 -4.19 -14.01 -7.14
N LEU A 126 -4.12 -12.69 -7.23
CA LEU A 126 -5.23 -11.79 -6.92
C LEU A 126 -6.40 -12.00 -7.88
N LYS A 127 -6.12 -12.16 -9.19
CA LYS A 127 -7.16 -12.49 -10.18
C LYS A 127 -7.79 -13.85 -9.91
N LYS A 128 -6.97 -14.89 -9.68
CA LYS A 128 -7.42 -16.27 -9.36
C LYS A 128 -8.34 -16.29 -8.13
N THR A 129 -7.99 -15.53 -7.10
CA THR A 129 -8.74 -15.47 -5.83
C THR A 129 -9.86 -14.42 -5.82
N LYS A 130 -10.06 -13.67 -6.91
CA LYS A 130 -11.02 -12.55 -7.02
C LYS A 130 -10.81 -11.47 -5.94
N MET A 131 -9.54 -11.24 -5.58
CA MET A 131 -9.11 -10.26 -4.58
C MET A 131 -8.51 -9.00 -5.22
N ASP A 132 -8.49 -8.89 -6.55
CA ASP A 132 -7.98 -7.75 -7.32
C ASP A 132 -8.65 -6.40 -7.01
N LYS A 133 -9.84 -6.40 -6.38
CA LYS A 133 -10.55 -5.19 -5.93
C LYS A 133 -10.53 -4.97 -4.41
N LYS A 134 -10.07 -5.96 -3.65
CA LYS A 134 -10.12 -5.97 -2.18
C LYS A 134 -8.72 -6.03 -1.54
N ALA A 135 -7.71 -6.42 -2.30
CA ALA A 135 -6.34 -6.49 -1.85
C ALA A 135 -5.52 -5.32 -2.40
N PHE A 136 -4.63 -4.78 -1.57
CA PHE A 136 -3.72 -3.70 -1.90
C PHE A 136 -2.31 -4.12 -1.53
N VAL A 137 -1.34 -3.91 -2.41
CA VAL A 137 0.03 -4.33 -2.20
C VAL A 137 0.88 -3.10 -1.93
N GLU A 138 1.42 -3.00 -0.72
CA GLU A 138 2.36 -1.97 -0.38
C GLU A 138 3.78 -2.31 -0.84
N SER A 139 4.50 -1.31 -1.34
CA SER A 139 5.92 -1.41 -1.56
C SER A 139 6.70 -0.11 -1.36
N LYS A 140 7.96 -0.26 -0.95
CA LYS A 140 8.90 0.85 -0.72
C LYS A 140 9.51 1.34 -2.03
N GLY A 141 8.91 2.39 -2.59
CA GLY A 141 9.47 3.11 -3.73
C GLY A 141 8.62 3.02 -4.99
N VAL A 142 8.65 4.10 -5.76
CA VAL A 142 7.72 4.29 -6.88
C VAL A 142 8.00 3.31 -8.02
N LEU A 143 9.27 3.06 -8.35
CA LEU A 143 9.62 2.15 -9.44
C LEU A 143 9.12 0.72 -9.21
N LEU A 144 9.19 0.24 -7.97
CA LEU A 144 8.67 -1.07 -7.59
C LEU A 144 7.13 -1.11 -7.75
N ASN A 145 6.45 -0.04 -7.35
CA ASN A 145 5.02 0.10 -7.61
C ASN A 145 4.70 0.15 -9.12
N CYS A 146 5.54 0.76 -9.97
CA CYS A 146 5.36 0.67 -11.43
C CYS A 146 5.36 -0.78 -11.92
N VAL A 147 6.28 -1.61 -11.41
CA VAL A 147 6.36 -3.03 -11.78
C VAL A 147 5.10 -3.77 -11.32
N LEU A 148 4.62 -3.55 -10.08
CA LEU A 148 3.36 -4.12 -9.62
C LEU A 148 2.17 -3.75 -10.52
N ARG A 149 2.07 -2.46 -10.90
CA ARG A 149 0.99 -1.95 -11.75
C ARG A 149 1.03 -2.50 -13.17
N PHE A 150 2.22 -2.80 -13.71
CA PHE A 150 2.36 -3.48 -14.99
C PHE A 150 1.69 -4.88 -15.00
N TYR A 151 1.62 -5.53 -13.83
CA TYR A 151 0.93 -6.81 -13.64
C TYR A 151 -0.48 -6.66 -13.02
N ASP A 152 -1.12 -5.50 -13.20
CA ASP A 152 -2.45 -5.16 -12.68
C ASP A 152 -2.63 -5.27 -11.15
N VAL A 153 -1.53 -5.31 -10.39
CA VAL A 153 -1.61 -5.41 -8.92
C VAL A 153 -2.03 -4.06 -8.34
N PRO A 154 -3.08 -3.97 -7.50
CA PRO A 154 -3.39 -2.72 -6.77
C PRO A 154 -2.26 -2.36 -5.81
N THR A 155 -1.81 -1.11 -5.82
CA THR A 155 -0.61 -0.66 -5.11
C THR A 155 -0.86 0.43 -4.08
N VAL A 156 -0.11 0.35 -2.99
CA VAL A 156 0.07 1.42 -1.99
C VAL A 156 1.56 1.78 -1.92
N LEU A 157 1.88 3.06 -2.00
CA LEU A 157 3.26 3.53 -1.87
C LEU A 157 3.60 3.76 -0.39
N TRP A 158 4.57 3.00 0.15
CA TRP A 158 5.19 3.37 1.42
C TRP A 158 6.12 4.57 1.23
N TYR A 159 5.69 5.71 1.72
CA TYR A 159 6.43 6.96 1.70
C TYR A 159 7.25 7.13 2.98
N GLU A 160 8.57 7.17 2.82
CA GLU A 160 9.53 7.44 3.88
C GLU A 160 10.34 8.69 3.52
N LYS A 161 10.39 9.67 4.43
CA LYS A 161 11.21 10.87 4.23
C LYS A 161 12.68 10.52 4.33
N LYS A 162 13.45 10.99 3.36
CA LYS A 162 14.90 10.88 3.39
C LYS A 162 15.53 12.08 4.11
N SER A 163 16.71 11.89 4.65
CA SER A 163 17.33 12.76 5.66
C SER A 163 17.86 14.14 5.20
N THR A 164 17.37 14.73 4.10
CA THR A 164 17.71 16.12 3.70
C THR A 164 16.60 16.76 2.84
N ASP A 165 16.42 18.08 2.94
CA ASP A 165 15.34 18.81 2.24
C ASP A 165 15.43 18.72 0.70
N MET A 166 16.64 18.76 0.13
CA MET A 166 16.81 18.71 -1.34
C MET A 166 16.49 17.32 -1.92
N LYS A 167 16.95 16.24 -1.26
CA LYS A 167 16.61 14.87 -1.68
C LYS A 167 15.11 14.62 -1.56
N ASN A 168 14.46 15.18 -0.55
CA ASN A 168 13.01 15.11 -0.41
C ASN A 168 12.30 15.90 -1.51
N PHE A 169 12.73 17.12 -1.84
CA PHE A 169 12.08 17.92 -2.88
C PHE A 169 12.11 17.21 -4.25
N VAL A 170 13.27 16.67 -4.65
CA VAL A 170 13.38 15.93 -5.92
C VAL A 170 12.54 14.65 -5.87
N TYR A 171 12.58 13.92 -4.76
CA TYR A 171 11.80 12.70 -4.58
C TYR A 171 10.29 12.96 -4.59
N GLU A 172 9.82 13.99 -3.89
CA GLU A 172 8.42 14.43 -3.85
C GLU A 172 7.95 14.94 -5.22
N SER A 173 8.81 15.64 -5.96
CA SER A 173 8.50 16.08 -7.32
C SER A 173 8.33 14.89 -8.27
N ILE A 174 9.25 13.91 -8.20
CA ILE A 174 9.16 12.67 -8.98
C ILE A 174 7.91 11.88 -8.59
N ILE A 175 7.64 11.72 -7.29
CA ILE A 175 6.43 11.04 -6.78
C ILE A 175 5.16 11.73 -7.26
N GLY A 176 5.10 13.07 -7.16
CA GLY A 176 3.93 13.85 -7.54
C GLY A 176 3.56 13.66 -9.01
N VAL A 177 4.54 13.42 -9.87
CA VAL A 177 4.34 13.05 -11.27
C VAL A 177 4.00 11.57 -11.42
N LEU A 178 4.78 10.68 -10.82
CA LEU A 178 4.67 9.25 -11.08
C LEU A 178 3.41 8.63 -10.46
N ILE A 179 2.89 9.14 -9.35
CA ILE A 179 1.67 8.59 -8.72
C ILE A 179 0.49 8.56 -9.70
N PRO A 180 0.11 9.68 -10.36
CA PRO A 180 -0.92 9.67 -11.39
C PRO A 180 -0.61 8.71 -12.55
N LEU A 181 0.62 8.75 -13.06
CA LEU A 181 1.04 7.93 -14.20
C LEU A 181 0.90 6.43 -13.94
N VAL A 182 1.30 6.01 -12.75
CA VAL A 182 1.36 4.61 -12.33
C VAL A 182 0.01 4.14 -11.78
N LYS A 183 -0.92 5.07 -11.52
CA LYS A 183 -2.23 4.81 -10.91
C LYS A 183 -2.09 4.18 -9.52
N ILE A 184 -1.20 4.72 -8.70
CA ILE A 184 -1.03 4.27 -7.32
C ILE A 184 -2.31 4.60 -6.54
N GLN A 185 -2.94 3.60 -5.91
CA GLN A 185 -4.25 3.77 -5.26
C GLN A 185 -4.19 4.46 -3.89
N GLY A 186 -3.03 4.46 -3.25
CA GLY A 186 -2.78 5.40 -2.16
C GLY A 186 -1.37 5.35 -1.59
N ILE A 187 -1.17 6.12 -0.54
CA ILE A 187 0.15 6.36 0.05
C ILE A 187 0.07 6.06 1.55
N SER A 188 0.94 5.19 2.04
CA SER A 188 1.13 4.90 3.45
C SER A 188 2.42 5.55 3.96
N PHE A 189 2.44 5.89 5.24
CA PHE A 189 3.57 6.57 5.85
C PHE A 189 3.51 6.47 7.37
N ASP A 190 4.66 6.65 8.01
CA ASP A 190 4.78 6.66 9.46
C ASP A 190 3.94 7.79 10.11
N LYS A 191 3.40 7.55 11.29
CA LYS A 191 2.64 8.52 12.10
C LYS A 191 3.33 9.89 12.19
N VAL A 192 4.66 9.92 12.32
CA VAL A 192 5.44 11.17 12.42
C VAL A 192 5.19 12.10 11.22
N PHE A 193 4.84 11.55 10.06
CA PHE A 193 4.58 12.30 8.82
C PHE A 193 3.24 13.00 8.77
N SER A 194 2.23 12.53 9.50
CA SER A 194 0.87 13.09 9.47
C SER A 194 0.82 14.60 9.78
N LYS A 195 1.81 15.11 10.54
CA LYS A 195 1.91 16.53 10.92
C LYS A 195 2.70 17.38 9.91
N SER A 196 3.34 16.77 8.91
CA SER A 196 4.21 17.47 7.96
C SER A 196 3.45 18.44 7.05
N LYS A 197 4.11 19.54 6.65
CA LYS A 197 3.54 20.52 5.70
C LYS A 197 3.20 19.88 4.34
N PHE A 198 3.94 18.85 3.92
CA PHE A 198 3.71 18.14 2.65
C PHE A 198 2.33 17.45 2.64
N VAL A 199 2.00 16.66 3.68
CA VAL A 199 0.65 16.06 3.84
C VAL A 199 -0.42 17.16 3.86
N LYS A 200 -0.16 18.25 4.60
CA LYS A 200 -1.10 19.38 4.75
C LYS A 200 -1.29 20.21 3.47
N ASN A 201 -0.36 20.20 2.53
CA ASN A 201 -0.42 21.04 1.34
C ASN A 201 -0.59 20.25 0.03
N SER A 202 -0.43 18.93 0.05
CA SER A 202 -0.60 18.13 -1.15
C SER A 202 -2.06 18.17 -1.62
N LYS A 203 -2.28 18.40 -2.93
CA LYS A 203 -3.59 18.19 -3.56
C LYS A 203 -4.01 16.72 -3.52
N LEU A 204 -3.08 15.82 -3.18
CA LEU A 204 -3.27 14.39 -3.05
C LEU A 204 -4.03 13.99 -1.78
N LYS A 205 -4.38 14.91 -0.86
CA LYS A 205 -5.02 14.63 0.46
C LYS A 205 -6.07 13.51 0.47
N LYS A 206 -6.83 13.36 -0.60
CA LYS A 206 -7.85 12.31 -0.76
C LYS A 206 -7.31 10.87 -0.77
N HIS A 207 -6.00 10.65 -0.89
CA HIS A 207 -5.37 9.35 -1.13
C HIS A 207 -4.36 8.91 -0.05
N TRP A 208 -4.42 9.50 1.15
CA TRP A 208 -3.42 9.31 2.22
C TRP A 208 -3.91 8.32 3.27
N PHE A 209 -3.03 7.41 3.67
CA PHE A 209 -3.19 6.43 4.73
C PHE A 209 -2.28 6.79 5.91
N THR A 210 -2.87 7.20 7.02
CA THR A 210 -2.13 7.41 8.28
C THR A 210 -2.34 6.21 9.19
N PHE A 211 -1.26 5.67 9.76
CA PHE A 211 -1.36 4.79 10.93
C PHE A 211 -1.62 5.67 12.16
N LYS A 212 -2.80 5.54 12.79
CA LYS A 212 -3.02 6.05 14.14
C LYS A 212 -3.04 4.87 15.11
N THR A 213 -2.20 4.94 16.14
CA THR A 213 -2.22 4.07 17.31
C THR A 213 -3.10 4.68 18.41
N ASP A 214 -3.64 3.82 19.29
CA ASP A 214 -4.66 4.03 20.31
C ASP A 214 -4.68 5.35 21.09
N ALA A 215 -3.52 5.96 21.34
CA ALA A 215 -3.42 7.09 22.28
C ALA A 215 -4.06 8.41 21.82
N GLU A 216 -4.63 8.48 20.60
CA GLU A 216 -5.19 9.70 20.03
C GLU A 216 -6.67 9.58 19.61
N LEU A 217 -7.30 8.44 19.88
CA LEU A 217 -8.75 8.29 19.78
C LEU A 217 -9.28 8.36 21.21
N GLU A 218 -10.08 9.38 21.50
CA GLU A 218 -10.68 9.59 22.80
C GLU A 218 -11.26 8.28 23.36
N GLU A 219 -11.01 8.06 24.65
CA GLU A 219 -11.30 6.87 25.44
C GLU A 219 -12.60 6.14 25.02
N GLY A 220 -12.45 5.00 24.37
CA GLY A 220 -13.57 4.11 24.07
C GLY A 220 -13.25 3.00 23.08
N CYS A 221 -12.91 1.81 23.60
CA CYS A 221 -13.09 0.50 22.95
C CYS A 221 -12.10 0.01 21.87
N LEU A 222 -10.84 0.45 21.82
CA LEU A 222 -9.82 -0.15 20.93
C LEU A 222 -8.60 -0.66 21.69
N SER A 223 -7.99 -1.76 21.21
CA SER A 223 -6.87 -2.48 21.81
C SER A 223 -5.53 -2.08 21.17
N LYS A 224 -4.40 -2.29 21.89
CA LYS A 224 -3.00 -1.95 21.47
C LYS A 224 -2.57 -2.37 20.06
N ASN A 225 -3.32 -3.25 19.41
CA ASN A 225 -3.02 -3.81 18.09
C ASN A 225 -3.92 -3.23 16.99
N ASP A 226 -4.76 -2.24 17.30
CA ASP A 226 -5.68 -1.62 16.35
C ASP A 226 -5.01 -0.46 15.64
N VAL A 227 -5.11 -0.47 14.32
CA VAL A 227 -4.63 0.63 13.48
C VAL A 227 -5.85 1.26 12.82
N LEU A 228 -6.12 2.51 13.22
CA LEU A 228 -7.10 3.30 12.50
C LEU A 228 -6.42 3.93 11.27
N LEU A 229 -6.73 3.36 10.12
CA LEU A 229 -6.42 3.97 8.82
C LEU A 229 -7.54 4.93 8.45
N THR A 230 -7.33 6.21 8.75
CA THR A 230 -8.22 7.28 8.29
C THR A 230 -7.74 7.80 6.95
N SER A 231 -8.58 7.74 5.91
CA SER A 231 -8.41 8.61 4.74
C SER A 231 -8.65 10.06 5.19
N VAL A 232 -7.64 10.92 5.08
CA VAL A 232 -7.74 12.31 5.55
C VAL A 232 -8.46 13.18 4.52
N SER A 233 -9.80 13.24 4.60
CA SER A 233 -10.59 14.29 3.91
C SER A 233 -10.89 15.42 4.90
N TYR A 234 -10.19 16.55 4.78
CA TYR A 234 -10.33 17.70 5.70
C TYR A 234 -11.63 18.52 5.54
N ASN A 235 -12.67 18.00 4.88
CA ASN A 235 -13.93 18.76 4.67
C ASN A 235 -15.16 18.22 5.42
N LYS A 236 -15.02 17.22 6.30
CA LYS A 236 -16.08 16.86 7.26
C LYS A 236 -15.51 15.92 8.33
N LEU A 237 -15.12 16.47 9.46
CA LEU A 237 -15.01 15.70 10.71
C LEU A 237 -16.44 15.31 11.10
N MET A 238 -16.93 14.16 10.63
CA MET A 238 -18.02 13.47 11.32
C MET A 238 -17.40 12.71 12.48
N MET A 239 -17.57 13.25 13.69
CA MET A 239 -17.42 12.47 14.90
C MET A 239 -18.46 11.35 14.85
N ILE A 240 -18.01 10.11 14.81
CA ILE A 240 -18.87 8.97 15.16
C ILE A 240 -18.97 8.99 16.69
N LYS A 241 -19.92 9.79 17.21
CA LYS A 241 -20.54 9.49 18.50
C LYS A 241 -21.52 8.37 18.25
N ASN A 242 -21.22 7.18 18.76
CA ASN A 242 -22.15 6.28 19.43
C ASN A 242 -21.49 4.91 19.56
N CYS A 243 -21.20 4.52 20.80
CA CYS A 243 -21.43 3.16 21.27
C CYS A 243 -22.02 3.26 22.68
N ARG A 244 -23.11 2.54 22.89
CA ARG A 244 -23.75 2.25 24.17
C ARG A 244 -22.92 1.26 24.97
#